data_AF-A0A4R7RYK5-F1
#
_entry.id   AF-A0A4R7RYK5-F1
#
_cell.length_a   1.000
_cell.length_b   1.000
_cell.length_c   1.000
_cell.angle_alpha   90.00
_cell.angle_beta   90.00
_cell.angle_gamma   90.00
#
_symmetry.space_group_name_H-M   'P 1'
#
loop_
_entity.id
_entity.type
_entity.pdbx_description
1 polymer ?
#
loop_
_entity_poly.entity_id
_entity_poly.type
_entity_poly.pdbx_seq_one_letter_code
_entity_poly.pdbx_strand_id
1 'polypeptide(L)'
;MKLHLIILSFLGIWAHPAMASESFLTSTFQPLDGLGSGRIVIAAVTCHDWYAHSGQATEVSLITAVNVPPTNNCQQANRDLNLASVCGVTFSTSDLGAFQAPLELTMDVTRFALPERGGHAKEDIIRASLECLRRCLPEKLRQTPLKLKAGDEQKSWVEKIITEFNSHDRSQAFYTPPP
;
A
#
# COMPACT_ATOMS: atom_id res chain seq x y z
N MET A 1 65.46 21.51 -16.04
CA MET A 1 64.06 21.92 -16.31
C MET A 1 63.43 20.99 -17.35
N LYS A 2 62.70 19.97 -16.92
CA LYS A 2 61.61 19.33 -17.69
C LYS A 2 60.58 18.83 -16.69
N LEU A 3 59.67 19.73 -16.33
CA LEU A 3 58.48 19.47 -15.56
C LEU A 3 57.35 19.32 -16.59
N HIS A 4 56.71 18.16 -16.66
CA HIS A 4 55.26 18.03 -16.90
C HIS A 4 54.87 16.59 -16.60
N LEU A 5 54.63 16.42 -15.30
CA LEU A 5 54.13 15.25 -14.62
C LEU A 5 52.61 15.17 -14.84
N ILE A 6 52.18 14.09 -15.50
CA ILE A 6 50.99 13.30 -15.18
C ILE A 6 49.73 14.11 -14.83
N ILE A 7 48.93 14.45 -15.85
CA ILE A 7 47.49 14.75 -15.69
C ILE A 7 46.72 13.57 -16.29
N LEU A 8 46.62 12.50 -15.52
CA LEU A 8 45.63 11.45 -15.71
C LEU A 8 45.08 11.13 -14.32
N SER A 9 43.77 10.92 -14.22
CA SER A 9 43.02 10.41 -13.06
C SER A 9 42.21 11.46 -12.26
N PHE A 10 41.25 12.14 -12.89
CA PHE A 10 40.07 12.65 -12.17
C PHE A 10 38.85 12.68 -13.11
N LEU A 11 38.32 11.50 -13.42
CA LEU A 11 36.94 11.32 -13.88
C LEU A 11 36.47 9.96 -13.34
N GLY A 12 36.32 9.92 -12.02
CA GLY A 12 35.60 8.85 -11.34
C GLY A 12 34.13 8.97 -11.72
N ILE A 13 33.72 8.16 -12.70
CA ILE A 13 32.32 7.96 -13.07
C ILE A 13 31.65 7.36 -11.83
N TRP A 14 30.93 8.20 -11.07
CA TRP A 14 29.92 7.74 -10.12
C TRP A 14 28.71 7.24 -10.92
N ALA A 15 28.88 6.12 -11.63
CA ALA A 15 27.76 5.33 -12.08
C ALA A 15 27.23 4.60 -10.83
N HIS A 16 26.33 5.25 -10.11
CA HIS A 16 25.40 4.48 -9.29
C HIS A 16 24.69 3.55 -10.28
N PRO A 17 24.78 2.22 -10.15
CA PRO A 17 23.92 1.37 -10.91
C PRO A 17 22.51 1.77 -10.49
N ALA A 18 21.79 2.44 -11.38
CA ALA A 18 20.35 2.45 -11.32
C ALA A 18 19.95 0.99 -11.49
N MET A 19 19.84 0.28 -10.36
CA MET A 19 19.19 -1.01 -10.31
C MET A 19 17.73 -0.72 -10.66
N ALA A 20 17.46 -0.67 -11.97
CA ALA A 20 16.11 -0.72 -12.47
C ALA A 20 15.55 -2.04 -11.98
N SER A 21 14.72 -1.97 -10.94
CA SER A 21 13.98 -3.14 -10.48
C SER A 21 13.19 -3.65 -11.67
N GLU A 22 13.31 -4.94 -11.96
CA GLU A 22 12.50 -5.56 -13.00
C GLU A 22 11.03 -5.51 -12.59
N SER A 23 10.15 -5.33 -13.58
CA SER A 23 8.71 -5.34 -13.36
C SER A 23 8.18 -6.76 -13.31
N PHE A 24 7.32 -7.05 -12.34
CA PHE A 24 6.69 -8.36 -12.16
C PHE A 24 5.18 -8.23 -11.95
N LEU A 25 4.46 -9.35 -12.04
CA LEU A 25 3.05 -9.41 -11.65
C LEU A 25 2.93 -9.88 -10.20
N THR A 26 2.62 -8.95 -9.31
CA THR A 26 2.44 -9.24 -7.88
C THR A 26 0.95 -9.30 -7.55
N SER A 27 0.55 -10.27 -6.73
CA SER A 27 -0.84 -10.33 -6.23
C SER A 27 -0.93 -9.61 -4.88
N THR A 28 -2.00 -8.83 -4.69
CA THR A 28 -2.34 -8.17 -3.43
C THR A 28 -3.83 -8.39 -3.13
N PHE A 29 -4.32 -7.88 -2.00
CA PHE A 29 -5.74 -7.79 -1.70
C PHE A 29 -6.19 -6.33 -1.70
N GLN A 30 -7.37 -6.05 -2.26
CA GLN A 30 -7.94 -4.71 -2.29
C GLN A 30 -9.38 -4.72 -1.78
N PRO A 31 -9.82 -3.67 -1.07
CA PRO A 31 -11.22 -3.47 -0.71
C PRO A 31 -11.97 -2.81 -1.87
N LEU A 32 -12.71 -3.61 -2.64
CA LEU A 32 -13.41 -3.15 -3.84
C LEU A 32 -14.86 -2.76 -3.54
N ASP A 33 -15.34 -1.71 -4.20
CA ASP A 33 -16.76 -1.41 -4.32
C ASP A 33 -17.40 -2.52 -5.16
N GLY A 34 -18.16 -3.41 -4.52
CA GLY A 34 -18.79 -4.55 -5.15
C GLY A 34 -19.73 -4.07 -6.26
N LEU A 35 -19.31 -4.28 -7.51
CA LEU A 35 -19.93 -3.82 -8.74
C LEU A 35 -21.47 -4.01 -8.75
N GLY A 36 -22.20 -3.01 -8.28
CA GLY A 36 -23.67 -3.01 -8.18
C GLY A 36 -24.27 -3.75 -6.98
N SER A 37 -23.47 -4.37 -6.10
CA SER A 37 -23.96 -5.05 -4.90
C SER A 37 -24.16 -4.11 -3.71
N GLY A 38 -23.54 -2.92 -3.73
CA GLY A 38 -23.54 -2.01 -2.60
C GLY A 38 -22.77 -2.55 -1.39
N ARG A 39 -21.86 -3.51 -1.60
CA ARG A 39 -21.07 -4.16 -0.54
C ARG A 39 -19.59 -4.04 -0.81
N ILE A 40 -18.80 -3.97 0.26
CA ILE A 40 -17.34 -4.04 0.15
C ILE A 40 -16.94 -5.49 -0.12
N VAL A 41 -16.15 -5.73 -1.16
CA VAL A 41 -15.58 -7.04 -1.48
C VAL A 41 -14.07 -6.99 -1.29
N ILE A 42 -13.54 -7.87 -0.43
CA ILE A 42 -12.09 -8.05 -0.28
C ILE A 42 -11.65 -9.12 -1.27
N ALA A 43 -10.97 -8.71 -2.33
CA ALA A 43 -10.58 -9.60 -3.42
C ALA A 43 -9.07 -9.56 -3.66
N ALA A 44 -8.51 -10.70 -4.08
CA ALA A 44 -7.16 -10.76 -4.60
C ALA A 44 -7.12 -10.10 -5.99
N VAL A 45 -6.14 -9.25 -6.23
CA VAL A 45 -5.95 -8.52 -7.49
C VAL A 45 -4.51 -8.66 -7.92
N THR A 46 -4.29 -8.91 -9.21
CA THR A 46 -2.97 -8.92 -9.82
C THR A 46 -2.60 -7.50 -10.23
N CYS A 47 -1.48 -7.01 -9.73
CA CYS A 47 -0.96 -5.67 -10.00
C CYS A 47 0.38 -5.76 -10.73
N HIS A 48 0.66 -4.73 -11.52
CA HIS A 48 1.97 -4.56 -12.13
C HIS A 48 2.91 -3.88 -11.12
N ASP A 49 3.89 -4.63 -10.65
CA ASP A 49 4.85 -4.21 -9.63
C ASP A 49 6.17 -3.80 -10.30
N TRP A 50 6.36 -2.51 -10.49
CA TRP A 50 7.57 -1.94 -11.08
C TRP A 50 8.79 -2.03 -10.16
N TYR A 51 8.59 -2.33 -8.87
CA TYR A 51 9.63 -2.29 -7.85
C TYR A 51 9.75 -3.62 -7.09
N ALA A 52 9.40 -4.73 -7.75
CA ALA A 52 9.32 -6.07 -7.16
C ALA A 52 10.61 -6.53 -6.44
N HIS A 53 11.76 -5.97 -6.80
CA HIS A 53 13.07 -6.30 -6.20
C HIS A 53 13.67 -5.16 -5.38
N SER A 54 12.88 -4.16 -4.98
CA SER A 54 13.33 -3.02 -4.17
C SER A 54 13.65 -3.36 -2.71
N GLY A 55 13.36 -4.58 -2.25
CA GLY A 55 13.47 -4.95 -0.83
C GLY A 55 12.29 -4.47 0.04
N GLN A 56 11.35 -3.71 -0.53
CA GLN A 56 10.11 -3.30 0.13
C GLN A 56 9.02 -4.37 0.01
N ALA A 57 8.06 -4.36 0.93
CA ALA A 57 6.85 -5.17 0.83
C ALA A 57 5.86 -4.51 -0.16
N THR A 58 6.18 -4.54 -1.44
CA THR A 58 5.41 -3.85 -2.50
C THR A 58 3.94 -4.27 -2.52
N GLU A 59 3.63 -5.54 -2.20
CA GLU A 59 2.26 -6.05 -2.04
C GLU A 59 1.40 -5.21 -1.08
N VAL A 60 1.99 -4.63 -0.03
CA VAL A 60 1.31 -3.75 0.93
C VAL A 60 0.97 -2.40 0.30
N SER A 61 1.90 -1.79 -0.43
CA SER A 61 1.64 -0.53 -1.14
C SER A 61 0.60 -0.68 -2.26
N LEU A 62 0.50 -1.88 -2.85
CA LEU A 62 -0.44 -2.19 -3.92
C LEU A 62 -1.89 -2.36 -3.43
N ILE A 63 -2.12 -2.52 -2.12
CA ILE A 63 -3.47 -2.52 -1.52
C ILE A 63 -4.22 -1.24 -1.88
N THR A 64 -3.52 -0.12 -2.06
CA THR A 64 -4.11 1.21 -2.32
C THR A 64 -3.87 1.68 -3.75
N ALA A 65 -3.39 0.80 -4.63
CA ALA A 65 -3.25 1.09 -6.05
C ALA A 65 -4.63 1.19 -6.72
N VAL A 66 -4.77 2.14 -7.63
CA VAL A 66 -5.99 2.33 -8.45
C VAL A 66 -6.35 1.02 -9.13
N ASN A 67 -7.62 0.63 -9.05
CA ASN A 67 -8.13 -0.57 -9.71
C ASN A 67 -9.30 -0.25 -10.62
N VAL A 68 -9.00 -0.20 -11.91
CA VAL A 68 -9.97 0.00 -12.98
C VAL A 68 -10.19 -1.34 -13.68
N PRO A 69 -11.43 -1.85 -13.75
CA PRO A 69 -11.69 -3.16 -14.36
C PRO A 69 -11.38 -3.14 -15.86
N PRO A 70 -10.92 -4.27 -16.43
CA PRO A 70 -10.79 -4.39 -17.88
C PRO A 70 -12.16 -4.25 -18.55
N THR A 71 -12.19 -3.58 -19.69
CA THR A 71 -13.43 -3.33 -20.45
C THR A 71 -13.20 -3.49 -21.94
N ASN A 72 -14.23 -3.92 -22.65
CA ASN A 72 -14.29 -3.86 -24.12
C ASN A 72 -14.71 -2.47 -24.63
N ASN A 73 -15.03 -1.53 -23.73
CA ASN A 73 -15.37 -0.15 -24.04
C ASN A 73 -14.46 0.82 -23.28
N CYS A 74 -13.34 1.20 -23.90
CA CYS A 74 -12.31 2.07 -23.32
C CYS A 74 -12.81 3.46 -22.88
N GLN A 75 -14.02 3.88 -23.29
CA GLN A 75 -14.58 5.17 -22.87
C GLN A 75 -15.29 5.09 -21.51
N GLN A 76 -15.58 3.89 -20.99
CA GLN A 76 -16.47 3.68 -19.85
C GLN A 76 -15.77 3.13 -18.59
N ALA A 77 -14.69 2.37 -18.69
CA ALA A 77 -13.96 1.92 -17.49
C ALA A 77 -12.91 2.94 -17.07
N ASN A 78 -13.38 4.00 -16.44
CA ASN A 78 -12.52 5.06 -15.90
C ASN A 78 -12.72 5.20 -14.39
N ARG A 79 -13.51 4.31 -13.77
CA ARG A 79 -13.84 4.39 -12.34
C ARG A 79 -12.93 3.44 -11.58
N ASP A 80 -12.19 4.01 -10.65
CA ASP A 80 -11.49 3.26 -9.63
C ASP A 80 -12.49 2.61 -8.68
N LEU A 81 -12.36 1.29 -8.53
CA LEU A 81 -13.19 0.48 -7.65
C LEU A 81 -12.54 0.25 -6.29
N ASN A 82 -11.25 0.54 -6.14
CA ASN A 82 -10.54 0.34 -4.90
C ASN A 82 -10.91 1.43 -3.89
N LEU A 83 -11.71 1.08 -2.89
CA LEU A 83 -12.19 2.01 -1.87
C LEU A 83 -11.04 2.61 -1.05
N ALA A 84 -9.95 1.87 -0.83
CA ALA A 84 -8.77 2.42 -0.15
C ALA A 84 -8.14 3.54 -0.98
N SER A 85 -7.98 3.32 -2.28
CA SER A 85 -7.41 4.30 -3.21
C SER A 85 -8.31 5.52 -3.36
N VAL A 86 -9.59 5.31 -3.66
CA VAL A 86 -10.60 6.37 -3.83
C VAL A 86 -10.74 7.22 -2.56
N CYS A 87 -10.69 6.59 -1.39
CA CYS A 87 -10.82 7.31 -0.12
C CYS A 87 -9.49 7.85 0.39
N GLY A 88 -8.39 7.79 -0.35
CA GLY A 88 -7.10 8.37 0.06
C GLY A 88 -6.43 7.67 1.25
N VAL A 89 -6.72 6.39 1.47
CA VAL A 89 -5.98 5.54 2.41
C VAL A 89 -4.69 5.08 1.72
N THR A 90 -3.57 5.12 2.44
CA THR A 90 -2.28 4.59 1.94
C THR A 90 -1.58 3.78 3.02
N PHE A 91 -0.81 2.78 2.59
CA PHE A 91 0.05 1.98 3.45
C PHE A 91 1.51 2.12 3.04
N SER A 92 2.40 2.16 4.02
CA SER A 92 3.84 2.13 3.80
C SER A 92 4.54 1.24 4.82
N THR A 93 5.66 0.67 4.40
CA THR A 93 6.54 -0.13 5.24
C THR A 93 7.95 0.43 5.20
N SER A 94 8.75 0.12 6.21
CA SER A 94 10.20 0.27 6.09
C SER A 94 10.77 -0.65 5.00
N ASP A 95 11.99 -0.37 4.55
CA ASP A 95 12.77 -1.30 3.73
C ASP A 95 13.07 -2.58 4.54
N LEU A 96 12.71 -3.76 4.00
CA LEU A 96 12.92 -5.05 4.67
C LEU A 96 14.28 -5.68 4.37
N GLY A 97 15.04 -5.11 3.44
CA GLY A 97 16.40 -5.46 3.07
C GLY A 97 17.47 -4.67 3.83
N ALA A 98 17.11 -3.53 4.43
CA ALA A 98 18.03 -2.72 5.22
C ALA A 98 18.43 -3.43 6.52
N PHE A 99 19.73 -3.77 6.64
CA PHE A 99 20.27 -4.39 7.85
C PHE A 99 20.13 -3.42 9.05
N GLN A 100 19.50 -3.89 10.14
CA GLN A 100 19.30 -3.16 11.41
C GLN A 100 18.33 -1.96 11.41
N ALA A 101 17.66 -1.63 10.30
CA ALA A 101 16.61 -0.62 10.35
C ALA A 101 15.40 -1.11 11.17
N PRO A 102 14.76 -0.27 11.99
CA PRO A 102 13.55 -0.65 12.69
C PRO A 102 12.44 -0.96 11.67
N LEU A 103 11.73 -2.06 11.90
CA LEU A 103 10.58 -2.42 11.07
C LEU A 103 9.43 -1.48 11.36
N GLU A 104 8.95 -0.81 10.31
CA GLU A 104 7.82 0.11 10.41
C GLU A 104 6.69 -0.29 9.47
N LEU A 105 5.47 -0.05 9.95
CA LEU A 105 4.23 -0.24 9.21
C LEU A 105 3.32 0.94 9.53
N THR A 106 2.93 1.71 8.53
CA THR A 106 2.15 2.94 8.71
C THR A 106 0.92 2.94 7.81
N MET A 107 -0.22 3.34 8.37
CA MET A 107 -1.40 3.75 7.63
C MET A 107 -1.44 5.28 7.62
N ASP A 108 -1.56 5.88 6.44
CA ASP A 108 -1.77 7.32 6.27
C ASP A 108 -3.18 7.57 5.70
N VAL A 109 -3.98 8.30 6.47
CA VAL A 109 -5.36 8.71 6.18
C VAL A 109 -5.51 10.23 6.20
N THR A 110 -4.41 10.98 6.03
CA THR A 110 -4.43 12.46 6.02
C THR A 110 -5.29 13.05 4.91
N ARG A 111 -5.50 12.30 3.83
CA ARG A 111 -6.35 12.68 2.70
C ARG A 111 -7.69 11.94 2.68
N PHE A 112 -8.09 11.37 3.82
CA PHE A 112 -9.28 10.53 3.85
C PHE A 112 -10.54 11.33 3.56
N ALA A 113 -11.25 10.94 2.51
CA ALA A 113 -12.51 11.54 2.11
C ALA A 113 -13.43 10.46 1.54
N LEU A 114 -14.71 10.52 1.85
CA LEU A 114 -15.69 9.64 1.22
C LEU A 114 -16.04 10.16 -0.17
N PRO A 115 -16.09 9.31 -1.20
CA PRO A 115 -16.61 9.72 -2.50
C PRO A 115 -18.10 10.05 -2.38
N GLU A 116 -18.58 11.05 -3.12
CA GLU A 116 -19.99 11.46 -3.16
C GLU A 116 -20.96 10.30 -3.48
N ARG A 117 -20.43 9.25 -4.13
CA ARG A 117 -21.14 8.03 -4.51
C ARG A 117 -20.41 6.82 -3.92
N GLY A 118 -20.55 6.64 -2.61
CA GLY A 118 -20.09 5.47 -1.89
C GLY A 118 -20.90 5.34 -0.62
N GLY A 119 -21.96 4.52 -0.65
CA GLY A 119 -22.86 4.32 0.50
C GLY A 119 -22.25 3.53 1.66
N HIS A 120 -20.93 3.33 1.66
CA HIS A 120 -20.23 2.53 2.66
C HIS A 120 -19.89 3.39 3.88
N ALA A 121 -20.02 2.81 5.07
CA ALA A 121 -19.55 3.47 6.28
C ALA A 121 -18.03 3.65 6.23
N LYS A 122 -17.52 4.81 6.66
CA LYS A 122 -16.08 5.10 6.68
C LYS A 122 -15.30 4.06 7.50
N GLU A 123 -15.89 3.57 8.58
CA GLU A 123 -15.30 2.55 9.45
C GLU A 123 -15.13 1.22 8.70
N ASP A 124 -16.10 0.82 7.89
CA ASP A 124 -16.06 -0.42 7.11
C ASP A 124 -14.97 -0.36 6.04
N ILE A 125 -14.75 0.80 5.42
CA ILE A 125 -13.66 1.02 4.45
C ILE A 125 -12.30 0.84 5.13
N ILE A 126 -12.09 1.46 6.29
CA ILE A 126 -10.83 1.33 7.05
C ILE A 126 -10.62 -0.12 7.50
N ARG A 127 -11.65 -0.77 8.05
CA ARG A 127 -11.56 -2.17 8.50
C ARG A 127 -11.31 -3.14 7.35
N ALA A 128 -11.96 -2.95 6.20
CA ALA A 128 -11.70 -3.75 5.01
C ALA A 128 -10.27 -3.55 4.49
N SER A 129 -9.77 -2.31 4.51
CA SER A 129 -8.39 -1.99 4.14
C SER A 129 -7.37 -2.67 5.08
N LEU A 130 -7.67 -2.71 6.38
CA LEU A 130 -6.85 -3.40 7.38
C LEU A 130 -6.88 -4.92 7.24
N GLU A 131 -8.01 -5.51 6.85
CA GLU A 131 -8.08 -6.93 6.52
C GLU A 131 -7.28 -7.26 5.25
N CYS A 132 -7.27 -6.37 4.25
CA CYS A 132 -6.37 -6.50 3.10
C CYS A 132 -4.91 -6.47 3.55
N LEU A 133 -4.56 -5.52 4.42
CA LEU A 133 -3.21 -5.43 5.01
C LEU A 133 -2.83 -6.73 5.70
N ARG A 134 -3.67 -7.24 6.62
CA ARG A 134 -3.42 -8.50 7.34
C ARG A 134 -3.08 -9.66 6.40
N ARG A 135 -3.78 -9.77 5.26
CA ARG A 135 -3.56 -10.82 4.25
C ARG A 135 -2.28 -10.65 3.44
N CYS A 136 -1.78 -9.42 3.33
CA CYS A 136 -0.60 -9.04 2.56
C CYS A 136 0.64 -8.76 3.44
N LEU A 137 0.60 -9.03 4.74
CA LEU A 137 1.77 -8.78 5.59
C LEU A 137 2.80 -9.90 5.44
N PRO A 138 4.04 -9.59 5.04
CA PRO A 138 5.12 -10.57 5.08
C PRO A 138 5.43 -10.96 6.52
N GLU A 139 6.02 -12.15 6.71
CA GLU A 139 6.31 -12.73 8.03
C GLU A 139 7.01 -11.74 8.97
N LYS A 140 8.02 -11.02 8.45
CA LYS A 140 8.80 -10.03 9.23
C LYS A 140 7.93 -8.91 9.81
N LEU A 141 6.87 -8.50 9.12
CA LEU A 141 5.98 -7.42 9.55
C LEU A 141 4.73 -7.94 10.28
N ARG A 142 4.52 -9.26 10.36
CA ARG A 142 3.29 -9.83 10.89
C ARG A 142 3.02 -9.41 12.33
N GLN A 143 4.04 -9.16 13.15
CA GLN A 143 3.87 -8.68 14.53
C GLN A 143 4.16 -7.19 14.72
N THR A 144 4.51 -6.47 13.65
CA THR A 144 4.83 -5.03 13.73
C THR A 144 3.54 -4.24 13.98
N PRO A 145 3.47 -3.42 15.06
CA PRO A 145 2.33 -2.55 15.30
C PRO A 145 2.16 -1.54 14.18
N LEU A 146 0.92 -1.38 13.72
CA LEU A 146 0.54 -0.38 12.74
C LEU A 146 0.52 1.00 13.39
N LYS A 147 1.27 1.94 12.82
CA LYS A 147 1.26 3.37 13.18
C LYS A 147 0.21 4.11 12.36
N LEU A 148 -0.37 5.16 12.93
CA LEU A 148 -1.34 6.02 12.26
C LEU A 148 -0.75 7.39 11.97
N LYS A 149 -0.90 7.84 10.72
CA LYS A 149 -0.74 9.23 10.31
C LYS A 149 -2.10 9.76 9.83
N ALA A 150 -2.64 10.75 10.53
CA ALA A 150 -4.00 11.24 10.31
C ALA A 150 -4.10 12.74 10.57
N GLY A 151 -5.04 13.41 9.90
CA GLY A 151 -5.49 14.75 10.28
C GLY A 151 -6.38 14.70 11.54
N ASP A 152 -6.61 15.85 12.16
CA ASP A 152 -7.32 15.94 13.45
C ASP A 152 -8.74 15.35 13.39
N GLU A 153 -9.44 15.54 12.28
CA GLU A 153 -10.79 15.01 12.05
C GLU A 153 -10.81 13.48 12.04
N GLN A 154 -9.81 12.86 11.40
CA GLN A 154 -9.74 11.40 11.24
C GLN A 154 -9.17 10.71 12.49
N LYS A 155 -8.23 11.37 13.16
CA LYS A 155 -7.36 10.75 14.16
C LYS A 155 -8.11 10.00 15.25
N SER A 156 -9.07 10.66 15.91
CA SER A 156 -9.72 10.11 17.11
C SER A 156 -10.51 8.83 16.88
N TRP A 157 -11.12 8.65 15.71
CA TRP A 157 -11.93 7.47 15.41
C TRP A 157 -11.10 6.38 14.73
N VAL A 158 -10.15 6.73 13.85
CA VAL A 158 -9.27 5.75 13.21
C VAL A 158 -8.34 5.12 14.24
N GLU A 159 -7.81 5.89 15.19
CA GLU A 159 -6.91 5.39 16.24
C GLU A 159 -7.55 4.28 17.09
N LYS A 160 -8.87 4.32 17.30
CA LYS A 160 -9.61 3.24 17.97
C LYS A 160 -9.55 1.95 17.17
N ILE A 161 -9.78 2.03 15.85
CA ILE A 161 -9.72 0.87 14.95
C ILE A 161 -8.29 0.32 14.85
N ILE A 162 -7.28 1.20 14.79
CA ILE A 162 -5.86 0.79 14.77
C ILE A 162 -5.46 0.10 16.07
N THR A 163 -5.95 0.60 17.21
CA THR A 163 -5.71 -0.03 18.51
C THR A 163 -6.30 -1.44 18.55
N GLU A 164 -7.53 -1.62 18.08
CA GLU A 164 -8.17 -2.93 17.94
C GLU A 164 -7.39 -3.85 16.99
N PHE A 165 -6.97 -3.34 15.83
CA PHE A 165 -6.18 -4.11 14.87
C PHE A 165 -4.82 -4.57 15.42
N ASN A 166 -4.17 -3.73 16.23
CA ASN A 166 -2.87 -4.04 16.83
C ASN A 166 -2.97 -5.04 17.99
N SER A 167 -4.11 -5.11 18.68
CA SER A 167 -4.35 -6.12 19.72
C SER A 167 -5.00 -7.41 19.18
N HIS A 168 -5.49 -7.39 17.95
CA HIS A 168 -6.15 -8.52 17.29
C HIS A 168 -5.17 -9.66 16.94
N ASP A 169 -5.64 -10.90 17.04
CA ASP A 169 -4.92 -12.07 16.54
C ASP A 169 -4.89 -12.07 15.01
N ARG A 170 -3.75 -11.69 14.44
CA ARG A 170 -3.56 -11.56 12.98
C ARG A 170 -3.67 -12.89 12.21
N SER A 171 -3.75 -14.04 12.89
CA SER A 171 -4.08 -15.32 12.26
C SER A 171 -5.56 -15.44 11.89
N GLN A 172 -6.43 -14.64 12.53
CA GLN A 172 -7.87 -14.63 12.33
C GLN A 172 -8.29 -13.43 11.46
N ALA A 173 -9.44 -13.56 10.79
CA ALA A 173 -10.01 -12.44 10.05
C ALA A 173 -10.28 -11.27 10.99
N PHE A 174 -9.80 -10.08 10.63
CA PHE A 174 -10.06 -8.85 11.37
C PHE A 174 -11.42 -8.26 11.00
N TYR A 175 -11.79 -8.39 9.73
CA TYR A 175 -13.06 -7.88 9.21
C TYR A 175 -13.64 -8.84 8.19
N THR A 176 -14.94 -9.09 8.32
CA THR A 176 -15.74 -9.80 7.32
C THR A 176 -16.85 -8.83 6.88
N PRO A 177 -16.93 -8.48 5.59
CA PRO A 177 -18.00 -7.62 5.11
C PRO A 177 -19.38 -8.20 5.46
N PRO A 178 -20.36 -7.34 5.82
CA PRO A 178 -21.71 -7.79 6.11
C PRO A 178 -22.35 -8.51 4.91
N PRO A 179 -23.21 -9.51 5.18
CA PRO A 179 -23.77 -10.41 4.18
C PRO A 179 -24.89 -9.80 3.33
#